data_AF-A0A936GHN9-F1
#
_entry.id   AF-A0A936GHN9-F1
#
_cell.length_a   1.000
_cell.length_b   1.000
_cell.length_c   1.000
_cell.angle_alpha   90.00
_cell.angle_beta   90.00
_cell.angle_gamma   90.00
#
_symmetry.space_group_name_H-M   'P 1'
#
loop_
_entity.id
_entity.type
_entity.pdbx_description
1 polymer ?
#
loop_
_entity_poly.entity_id
_entity_poly.type
_entity_poly.pdbx_seq_one_letter_code
_entity_poly.pdbx_strand_id
1 'polypeptide(L)'
;MTKKVFYVEAKFRTGIYEGKIIWCNDKQLQRYRQYHKEKPVFLILGMGAEAKNPEFLSLMSLDQAKYKGLFANYVEQFEIKLDRPVTSKTLWNR
;
A
#
# COMPACT_ATOMS: atom_id res chain seq x y z
N MET A 1 13.25 -20.04 2.38
CA MET A 1 13.18 -18.57 2.55
C MET A 1 13.90 -17.89 1.38
N THR A 2 13.36 -16.80 0.82
CA THR A 2 13.91 -16.17 -0.41
C THR A 2 15.13 -15.28 -0.17
N LYS A 3 15.48 -14.97 1.09
CA LYS A 3 16.53 -14.00 1.50
C LYS A 3 16.39 -12.58 0.92
N LYS A 4 15.29 -12.28 0.22
CA LYS A 4 14.99 -10.95 -0.30
C LYS A 4 14.50 -10.06 0.83
N VAL A 5 15.04 -8.84 0.91
CA VAL A 5 14.66 -7.82 1.89
C VAL A 5 13.78 -6.79 1.20
N PHE A 6 12.70 -6.39 1.88
CA PHE A 6 11.77 -5.35 1.46
C PHE A 6 11.29 -4.57 2.67
N TYR A 7 10.72 -3.40 2.41
CA TYR A 7 10.03 -2.59 3.41
C TYR A 7 8.53 -2.57 3.14
N VAL A 8 7.74 -2.41 4.19
CA VAL A 8 6.29 -2.23 4.10
C VAL A 8 5.91 -0.98 4.88
N GLU A 9 5.18 -0.09 4.23
CA GLU A 9 4.45 0.99 4.90
C GLU A 9 3.00 0.53 5.11
N ALA A 10 2.52 0.57 6.35
CA ALA A 10 1.14 0.25 6.69
C ALA A 10 0.33 1.52 6.98
N LYS A 11 -0.79 1.68 6.27
CA LYS A 11 -1.69 2.83 6.43
C LYS A 11 -3.14 2.41 6.46
N PHE A 12 -3.92 3.16 7.22
CA PHE A 12 -5.37 3.09 7.25
C PHE A 12 -5.96 4.47 7.01
N ARG A 13 -7.03 4.55 6.21
CA ARG A 13 -7.79 5.80 5.98
C ARG A 13 -9.28 5.51 6.06
N THR A 14 -10.01 6.41 6.70
CA THR A 14 -11.47 6.31 6.86
C THR A 14 -12.25 6.92 5.70
N GLY A 15 -11.58 7.58 4.75
CA GLY A 15 -12.28 8.28 3.68
C GLY A 15 -11.38 8.75 2.55
N ILE A 16 -12.03 9.37 1.58
CA ILE A 16 -11.44 9.94 0.36
C ILE A 16 -11.59 11.45 0.37
N TYR A 17 -10.64 12.14 -0.25
CA TYR A 17 -10.64 13.58 -0.47
C TYR A 17 -10.52 13.82 -1.98
N GLU A 18 -11.46 14.57 -2.56
CA GLU A 18 -11.50 14.85 -4.01
C GLU A 18 -11.35 13.58 -4.88
N GLY A 19 -12.07 12.51 -4.51
CA GLY A 19 -12.06 11.23 -5.23
C GLY A 19 -10.80 10.39 -5.03
N LYS A 20 -9.89 10.79 -4.14
CA LYS A 20 -8.59 10.14 -3.91
C LYS A 20 -8.39 9.76 -2.46
N ILE A 21 -7.71 8.64 -2.23
CA ILE A 21 -7.18 8.26 -0.93
C ILE A 21 -5.82 8.95 -0.78
N ILE A 22 -5.73 9.91 0.16
CA ILE A 22 -4.46 10.57 0.49
C ILE A 22 -3.71 9.71 1.52
N TRP A 23 -2.80 8.86 1.05
CA TRP A 23 -2.14 7.86 1.90
C TRP A 23 -0.90 8.40 2.63
N CYS A 24 -0.26 9.45 2.12
CA CYS A 24 0.89 10.09 2.77
C CYS A 24 1.00 11.59 2.45
N ASN A 25 1.95 12.26 3.11
CA ASN A 25 2.38 13.62 2.75
C ASN A 25 3.65 13.61 1.88
N ASP A 26 4.05 14.79 1.37
CA ASP A 26 5.17 14.89 0.43
C ASP A 26 6.52 14.47 1.04
N LYS A 27 6.76 14.78 2.33
CA LYS A 27 7.99 14.36 3.05
C LYS A 27 8.06 12.84 3.16
N GLN A 28 6.94 12.21 3.50
CA GLN A 28 6.82 10.76 3.57
C GLN A 28 7.07 10.13 2.20
N LEU A 29 6.41 10.63 1.15
CA LEU A 29 6.59 10.13 -0.22
C LEU A 29 8.04 10.20 -0.70
N GLN A 30 8.73 11.32 -0.45
CA GLN A 30 10.15 11.45 -0.78
C GLN A 30 11.02 10.42 -0.04
N ARG A 31 10.77 10.24 1.26
CA ARG A 31 11.49 9.24 2.06
C ARG A 31 11.26 7.82 1.53
N TYR A 32 10.03 7.45 1.20
CA TYR A 32 9.73 6.13 0.64
C TYR A 32 10.41 5.92 -0.71
N ARG A 33 10.44 6.93 -1.58
CA ARG A 33 11.17 6.88 -2.84
C ARG A 33 12.67 6.69 -2.64
N GLN A 34 13.25 7.30 -1.61
CA GLN A 34 14.67 7.09 -1.29
C GLN A 34 14.92 5.64 -0.86
N TYR A 35 14.12 5.10 0.06
CA TYR A 35 14.24 3.69 0.45
C TYR A 35 14.01 2.74 -0.71
N HIS A 36 13.09 3.09 -1.62
CA HIS A 36 12.75 2.27 -2.78
C HIS A 36 13.91 2.06 -3.75
N LYS A 37 14.84 3.02 -3.82
CA LYS A 37 16.08 2.89 -4.61
C LYS A 37 16.99 1.78 -4.10
N GLU A 38 16.96 1.51 -2.78
CA GLU A 38 17.83 0.53 -2.14
C GLU A 38 17.15 -0.84 -2.00
N LYS A 39 15.88 -0.84 -1.61
CA LYS A 39 15.06 -2.05 -1.40
C LYS A 39 13.61 -1.79 -1.81
N PRO A 40 12.92 -2.78 -2.39
CA PRO A 40 11.50 -2.65 -2.71
C PRO A 40 10.68 -2.22 -1.47
N VAL A 41 9.78 -1.27 -1.69
CA VAL A 41 8.86 -0.72 -0.69
C VAL A 41 7.47 -1.07 -1.18
N PHE A 42 6.68 -1.65 -0.31
CA PHE A 42 5.27 -1.94 -0.55
C PHE A 42 4.41 -1.10 0.37
N LEU A 43 3.24 -0.71 -0.12
CA LEU A 43 2.20 -0.06 0.65
C LEU A 43 1.09 -1.08 0.90
N ILE A 44 0.78 -1.31 2.17
CA ILE A 44 -0.48 -1.96 2.57
C ILE A 44 -1.45 -0.87 3.05
N LEU A 45 -2.57 -0.74 2.35
CA LEU A 45 -3.54 0.34 2.57
C LEU A 45 -4.91 -0.25 2.92
N GLY A 46 -5.31 -0.08 4.18
CA GLY A 46 -6.63 -0.43 4.67
C GLY A 46 -7.61 0.74 4.58
N MET A 47 -8.87 0.45 4.30
CA MET A 47 -9.99 1.39 4.30
C MET A 47 -11.17 0.81 5.09
N GLY A 48 -12.00 1.69 5.67
CA GLY A 48 -13.22 1.31 6.38
C GLY A 48 -13.46 2.20 7.60
N ALA A 49 -14.35 1.76 8.50
CA ALA A 49 -14.61 2.47 9.75
C ALA A 49 -13.51 2.28 10.81
N GLU A 50 -12.97 1.06 10.96
CA GLU A 50 -12.05 0.70 12.04
C GLU A 50 -10.74 0.05 11.53
N ALA A 51 -9.60 0.55 11.99
CA ALA A 51 -8.29 0.05 11.54
C ALA A 51 -8.00 -1.41 11.91
N LYS A 52 -8.62 -1.92 12.99
CA LYS A 52 -8.44 -3.31 13.44
C LYS A 52 -9.12 -4.32 12.50
N ASN A 53 -10.13 -3.90 11.76
CA ASN A 53 -10.88 -4.73 10.82
C ASN A 53 -11.28 -3.85 9.62
N PRO A 54 -10.32 -3.51 8.75
CA PRO A 54 -10.62 -2.70 7.58
C PRO A 54 -11.58 -3.47 6.67
N GLU A 55 -12.54 -2.77 6.09
CA GLU A 55 -13.50 -3.34 5.12
C GLU A 55 -12.83 -3.69 3.79
N PHE A 56 -11.75 -2.98 3.48
CA PHE A 56 -10.98 -3.16 2.26
C PHE A 56 -9.48 -3.09 2.58
N LEU A 57 -8.68 -3.94 1.95
CA LEU A 57 -7.23 -3.99 2.12
C LEU A 57 -6.55 -4.17 0.77
N SER A 58 -5.63 -3.27 0.42
CA SER A 58 -4.81 -3.39 -0.79
C SER A 58 -3.33 -3.53 -0.48
N LEU A 59 -2.61 -4.14 -1.42
CA LEU A 59 -1.17 -4.26 -1.39
C LEU A 59 -0.58 -3.82 -2.73
N MET A 60 0.22 -2.75 -2.71
CA MET A 60 0.82 -2.15 -3.91
C MET A 60 2.33 -2.04 -3.75
N SER A 61 3.09 -2.16 -4.83
CA SER A 61 4.47 -1.67 -4.87
C SER A 61 4.49 -0.14 -4.84
N LEU A 62 5.61 0.47 -4.46
CA LEU A 62 5.70 1.93 -4.48
C LEU A 62 5.60 2.50 -5.91
N ASP A 63 5.99 1.73 -6.93
CA ASP A 63 5.81 2.10 -8.34
C ASP A 63 4.33 2.24 -8.72
N GLN A 64 3.46 1.39 -8.15
CA GLN A 64 2.00 1.51 -8.27
C GLN A 64 1.46 2.66 -7.41
N ALA A 65 1.96 2.82 -6.19
CA ALA A 65 1.57 3.90 -5.26
C ALA A 65 2.37 5.21 -5.47
N LYS A 66 2.64 5.58 -6.73
CA LYS A 66 3.59 6.65 -7.10
C LYS A 66 3.25 8.05 -6.55
N TYR A 67 1.96 8.32 -6.34
CA TYR A 67 1.43 9.63 -5.95
C TYR A 67 0.80 9.57 -4.55
N LYS A 68 0.84 10.69 -3.81
CA LYS A 68 0.24 10.78 -2.47
C LYS A 68 -1.27 10.55 -2.44
N GLY A 69 -1.95 10.91 -3.53
CA GLY A 69 -3.38 10.70 -3.73
C GLY A 69 -3.60 9.63 -4.80
N LEU A 70 -4.32 8.57 -4.45
CA LEU A 70 -4.63 7.45 -5.34
C LEU A 70 -6.13 7.38 -5.54
N PHE A 71 -6.60 7.22 -6.78
CA PHE A 71 -8.03 7.03 -7.03
C PHE A 71 -8.49 5.68 -6.47
N ALA A 72 -9.65 5.64 -5.82
CA ALA A 72 -10.16 4.43 -5.16
C ALA A 72 -10.28 3.24 -6.14
N ASN A 73 -10.87 3.48 -7.33
CA ASN A 73 -11.02 2.49 -8.39
C ASN A 73 -9.67 1.93 -8.93
N TYR A 74 -8.58 2.69 -8.79
CA TYR A 74 -7.25 2.20 -9.11
C TYR A 74 -6.71 1.31 -7.98
N VAL A 75 -6.88 1.72 -6.72
CA VAL A 75 -6.43 0.96 -5.55
C VAL A 75 -7.17 -0.38 -5.43
N GLU A 76 -8.45 -0.44 -5.78
CA GLU A 76 -9.29 -1.65 -5.78
C GLU A 76 -8.72 -2.78 -6.63
N GLN A 77 -7.99 -2.47 -7.71
CA GLN A 77 -7.34 -3.48 -8.57
C GLN A 77 -6.26 -4.28 -7.82
N PHE A 78 -5.80 -3.76 -6.68
CA PHE A 78 -4.75 -4.34 -5.87
C PHE A 78 -5.24 -4.95 -4.56
N GLU A 79 -6.53 -5.25 -4.45
CA GLU A 79 -7.13 -5.87 -3.27
C GLU A 79 -6.40 -7.17 -2.88
N ILE A 80 -6.33 -7.41 -1.56
CA ILE A 80 -5.94 -8.67 -0.95
C ILE A 80 -7.01 -9.09 0.06
N LYS A 81 -7.16 -10.40 0.25
CA LYS A 81 -8.13 -10.94 1.20
C LYS A 81 -7.67 -10.70 2.64
N LEU A 82 -8.57 -10.19 3.47
CA LEU A 82 -8.43 -10.14 4.93
C LEU A 82 -8.22 -11.54 5.48
N ASP A 83 -7.48 -11.64 6.60
CA ASP A 83 -7.16 -12.88 7.31
C ASP A 83 -6.51 -13.98 6.46
N ARG A 84 -5.91 -13.59 5.32
CA ARG A 84 -5.14 -14.51 4.47
C ARG A 84 -3.70 -14.05 4.34
N PRO A 85 -2.73 -14.97 4.44
CA PRO A 85 -1.33 -14.63 4.26
C PRO A 85 -1.05 -14.25 2.81
N VAL A 86 -0.26 -13.18 2.62
CA VAL A 86 0.32 -12.84 1.32
C VAL A 86 1.54 -13.72 1.10
N THR A 87 1.51 -14.53 0.03
CA THR A 87 2.66 -15.39 -0.32
C THR A 87 3.78 -14.56 -0.93
N SER A 88 5.02 -15.05 -0.86
CA SER A 88 6.16 -14.41 -1.54
C SER A 88 5.92 -14.30 -3.05
N LYS A 89 5.34 -15.32 -3.69
CA LYS A 89 4.99 -15.27 -5.12
C LYS A 89 4.02 -14.12 -5.42
N THR A 90 3.00 -13.93 -4.59
CA THR A 90 2.05 -12.83 -4.74
C THR A 90 2.72 -11.48 -4.53
N LEU A 91 3.56 -11.33 -3.50
CA LEU A 91 4.25 -10.08 -3.20
C LEU A 91 5.19 -9.65 -4.34
N TRP A 92 5.99 -10.59 -4.87
CA TRP A 92 7.04 -10.29 -5.86
C TRP A 92 6.54 -10.20 -7.30
N ASN A 93 5.31 -10.61 -7.58
CA ASN A 93 4.66 -10.49 -8.90
C ASN A 93 3.74 -9.25 -8.99
N ARG A 94 3.74 -8.40 -7.95
CA ARG A 94 3.03 -7.12 -7.94
C ARG A 94 3.85 -6.07 -8.67
#